data_AF-A0A8J5RUC0-F1
#
_entry.id   AF-A0A8J5RUC0-F1
#
_cell.length_a   1.000
_cell.length_b   1.000
_cell.length_c   1.000
_cell.angle_alpha   90.00
_cell.angle_beta   90.00
_cell.angle_gamma   90.00
#
_symmetry.space_group_name_H-M   'P 1'
#
loop_
_entity.id
_entity.type
_entity.pdbx_description
1 polymer ?
#
loop_
_entity_poly.entity_id
_entity_poly.type
_entity_poly.pdbx_seq_one_letter_code
_entity_poly.pdbx_strand_id
1 'polypeptide(L)'
;MWANNALSDIVAYDECETMMRPNSSKRHRSLTTEHPLLTQFRLFYNGSAVKGTVLVDRQLSPGTILIRPSMIKIKTDPELSSVQPVNSSEIVSARNAKRRLSGVQSVNSFEIVSTSNRPRRTLTSRYLIALLHHGGVPEEYFMELLQNAIEGAENARYDYEDALKIAFSYADMEDSMSARMILSGIPLEETYLQSRLAFMARQERKGIKQGKIPIDECYYLMGTTDPTGTLRPNEVCVILEKGQLSGDVLVYKHPGLHFGDIHVLKATYIRDLEKDYVGYSKYAILFPTSGQRSLADEMANSDFDGDMYWVSNNPKLLEHYKPSEPWVQTITPKKTNQMGPQDIDESKLERLLFHEFLKARFTPSYALSKAADSWLVFMDRLLTCPLDEGEEKLIQDKIIKLVDLYYFALDAPKTGNKVNIGSDLKVNKYPHFMGRSSSYHSTSILGKIYDKAVDVESLQSDNVQPAEISFLPCFAEREAPPTIKHIWQQRYEEYLADSKLLCGINDKEQKNTKFEELYEKYKHMLYYAPEFEQTARVPDEVFTEACVIYQLVYEKARSAKAATSCCFAWKVAGRALCHFYVLKNAGDTALCSLAFIRKIIKKDRR
;
A
#
# COMPACT_ATOMS: atom_id res chain seq x y z
N MET A 1 -20.63 -32.57 -15.89
CA MET A 1 -20.68 -32.21 -17.32
C MET A 1 -20.47 -30.71 -17.43
N TRP A 2 -19.21 -30.30 -17.63
CA TRP A 2 -18.83 -28.89 -17.74
C TRP A 2 -18.66 -28.59 -19.22
N ALA A 3 -19.56 -27.79 -19.79
CA ALA A 3 -19.42 -27.31 -21.15
C ALA A 3 -18.44 -26.13 -21.14
N ASN A 4 -17.25 -26.35 -21.72
CA ASN A 4 -16.26 -25.33 -21.99
C ASN A 4 -16.78 -24.36 -23.05
N ASN A 5 -17.12 -23.14 -22.65
CA ASN A 5 -17.15 -22.01 -23.57
C ASN A 5 -15.82 -21.27 -23.42
N ALA A 6 -14.79 -21.74 -24.13
CA ALA A 6 -13.56 -21.01 -24.33
C ALA A 6 -13.80 -19.93 -25.39
N LEU A 7 -13.53 -18.67 -25.07
CA LEU A 7 -13.36 -17.61 -26.07
C LEU A 7 -11.93 -17.78 -26.62
N SER A 8 -11.80 -18.43 -27.78
CA SER A 8 -10.55 -18.49 -28.54
C SER A 8 -10.45 -17.29 -29.47
N ASP A 9 -9.21 -16.80 -29.63
CA ASP A 9 -8.73 -15.79 -30.59
C ASP A 9 -8.50 -14.39 -30.00
N ILE A 10 -7.39 -14.26 -29.27
CA ILE A 10 -6.64 -13.01 -29.12
C ILE A 10 -5.29 -13.24 -29.81
N VAL A 11 -5.14 -12.73 -31.03
CA VAL A 11 -3.83 -12.60 -31.67
C VAL A 11 -3.30 -11.22 -31.29
N ALA A 12 -2.40 -11.16 -30.31
CA ALA A 12 -1.58 -9.98 -30.10
C ALA A 12 -0.54 -9.94 -31.23
N TYR A 13 -0.68 -8.96 -32.15
CA TYR A 13 0.37 -8.65 -33.10
C TYR A 13 1.54 -8.01 -32.34
N ASP A 14 2.61 -8.79 -32.16
CA ASP A 14 3.89 -8.32 -31.65
C ASP A 14 4.71 -7.76 -32.82
N GLU A 15 4.42 -6.53 -33.25
CA GLU A 15 5.32 -5.78 -34.14
C GLU A 15 6.37 -5.04 -33.29
N CYS A 16 7.35 -5.79 -32.78
CA CYS A 16 8.63 -5.22 -32.35
C CYS A 16 9.78 -6.23 -32.43
N GLU A 17 9.79 -7.10 -33.43
CA GLU A 17 11.01 -7.78 -33.89
C GLU A 17 11.37 -7.31 -35.29
N THR A 18 12.13 -6.23 -35.38
CA THR A 18 13.02 -6.06 -36.53
C THR A 18 14.19 -5.11 -36.21
N MET A 19 15.39 -5.66 -36.40
CA MET A 19 16.70 -4.99 -36.53
C MET A 19 17.48 -4.60 -35.28
N MET A 20 18.08 -5.60 -34.63
CA MET A 20 19.50 -5.53 -34.23
C MET A 20 20.16 -6.89 -34.46
N ARG A 21 21.09 -6.96 -35.43
CA ARG A 21 21.97 -8.14 -35.61
C ARG A 21 22.96 -8.22 -34.44
N PRO A 22 23.37 -9.43 -34.03
CA PRO A 22 24.17 -9.63 -32.83
C PRO A 22 25.65 -9.39 -33.12
N ASN A 23 26.30 -8.55 -32.31
CA ASN A 23 27.76 -8.55 -32.22
C ASN A 23 28.23 -8.59 -30.77
N SER A 24 29.06 -9.60 -30.51
CA SER A 24 30.02 -9.77 -29.42
C SER A 24 29.53 -9.72 -27.97
N SER A 25 29.32 -10.93 -27.43
CA SER A 25 29.91 -11.43 -26.18
C SER A 25 30.21 -10.43 -25.06
N LYS A 26 29.24 -10.23 -24.17
CA LYS A 26 29.42 -10.17 -22.71
C LYS A 26 28.04 -10.34 -22.08
N ARG A 27 27.74 -11.57 -21.64
CA ARG A 27 26.56 -11.88 -20.84
C ARG A 27 26.69 -11.18 -19.50
N HIS A 28 26.26 -9.91 -19.42
CA HIS A 28 25.70 -9.41 -18.17
C HIS A 28 24.43 -10.22 -17.94
N ARG A 29 24.36 -10.95 -16.81
CA ARG A 29 23.12 -11.51 -16.29
C ARG A 29 22.13 -10.34 -16.21
N SER A 30 21.21 -10.25 -17.16
CA SER A 30 20.06 -9.36 -17.01
C SER A 30 19.33 -9.84 -15.77
N LEU A 31 19.13 -8.94 -14.81
CA LEU A 31 18.09 -9.11 -13.80
C LEU A 31 16.83 -9.57 -14.52
N THR A 32 16.37 -10.78 -14.24
CA THR A 32 15.13 -11.30 -14.79
C THR A 32 14.03 -10.30 -14.44
N THR A 33 13.42 -9.68 -15.45
CA THR A 33 12.19 -8.91 -15.30
C THR A 33 11.10 -9.87 -14.84
N GLU A 34 11.04 -10.13 -13.54
CA GLU A 34 9.99 -10.95 -12.95
C GLU A 34 8.67 -10.18 -13.08
N HIS A 35 7.74 -10.76 -13.85
CA HIS A 35 6.38 -10.25 -13.94
C HIS A 35 5.65 -10.50 -12.60
N PRO A 36 4.70 -9.64 -12.21
CA PRO A 36 3.90 -9.88 -11.03
C PRO A 36 3.10 -11.19 -11.16
N LEU A 37 2.97 -11.94 -10.07
CA LEU A 37 2.20 -13.19 -10.03
C LEU A 37 0.71 -12.94 -10.33
N LEU A 38 0.14 -11.91 -9.71
CA LEU A 38 -1.24 -11.49 -9.88
C LEU A 38 -1.32 -10.06 -10.39
N THR A 39 -2.28 -9.82 -11.27
CA THR A 39 -2.60 -8.48 -11.77
C THR A 39 -4.10 -8.25 -11.62
N GLN A 40 -4.46 -7.23 -10.85
CA GLN A 40 -5.83 -6.74 -10.83
C GLN A 40 -6.06 -5.87 -12.07
N PHE A 41 -7.16 -6.12 -12.78
CA PHE A 41 -7.41 -5.49 -14.07
C PHE A 41 -8.86 -5.03 -14.25
N ARG A 42 -9.05 -4.14 -15.24
CA ARG A 42 -10.33 -3.91 -15.92
C ARG A 42 -10.11 -4.20 -17.40
N LEU A 43 -11.03 -4.94 -17.99
CA LEU A 43 -11.00 -5.27 -19.40
C LEU A 43 -12.31 -4.80 -20.04
N PHE A 44 -12.18 -3.93 -21.02
CA PHE A 44 -13.23 -3.60 -21.94
C PHE A 44 -12.97 -4.37 -23.23
N TYR A 45 -13.90 -5.23 -23.62
CA TYR A 45 -13.72 -6.07 -24.80
C TYR A 45 -15.06 -6.34 -25.48
N ASN A 46 -15.18 -5.96 -26.74
CA ASN A 46 -16.36 -6.18 -27.58
C ASN A 46 -17.67 -5.75 -26.87
N GLY A 47 -17.67 -4.54 -26.29
CA GLY A 47 -18.82 -4.01 -25.54
C GLY A 47 -19.09 -4.66 -24.17
N SER A 48 -18.31 -5.65 -23.74
CA SER A 48 -18.35 -6.20 -22.38
C SER A 48 -17.38 -5.46 -21.46
N ALA A 49 -17.74 -5.36 -20.18
CA ALA A 49 -16.86 -4.88 -19.12
C ALA A 49 -16.60 -5.99 -18.09
N VAL A 50 -15.32 -6.26 -17.86
CA VAL A 50 -14.83 -7.34 -17.00
C VAL A 50 -13.93 -6.75 -15.92
N LYS A 51 -14.10 -7.22 -14.67
CA LYS A 51 -13.28 -6.85 -13.51
C LYS A 51 -12.83 -8.11 -12.78
N GLY A 52 -11.56 -8.21 -12.43
CA GLY A 52 -11.05 -9.26 -11.57
C GLY A 52 -9.54 -9.22 -11.39
N THR A 53 -8.98 -10.37 -11.02
CA THR A 53 -7.55 -10.64 -11.03
C THR A 53 -7.23 -11.67 -12.11
N VAL A 54 -6.07 -11.53 -12.75
CA VAL A 54 -5.45 -12.59 -13.56
C VAL A 54 -4.19 -13.08 -12.86
N LEU A 55 -3.93 -14.37 -13.01
CA LEU A 55 -2.66 -14.99 -12.67
C LEU A 55 -1.95 -15.42 -13.95
N VAL A 56 -0.61 -15.44 -13.93
CA VAL A 56 0.16 -16.00 -15.05
C VAL A 56 0.02 -17.52 -15.03
N ASP A 57 -0.47 -18.09 -16.13
CA ASP A 57 -0.59 -19.55 -16.29
C ASP A 57 0.12 -20.00 -17.59
N ARG A 58 1.23 -20.70 -17.42
CA ARG A 58 2.07 -21.24 -18.50
C ARG A 58 1.40 -22.33 -19.33
N GLN A 59 0.28 -22.87 -18.87
CA GLN A 59 -0.50 -23.85 -19.63
C GLN A 59 -1.36 -23.19 -20.71
N LEU A 60 -1.61 -21.88 -20.61
CA LEU A 60 -2.36 -21.14 -21.61
C LEU A 60 -1.46 -20.78 -22.80
N SER A 61 -2.04 -20.82 -24.00
CA SER A 61 -1.38 -20.32 -25.21
C SER A 61 -1.01 -18.83 -25.05
N PRO A 62 0.16 -18.38 -25.53
CA PRO A 62 0.55 -16.98 -25.48
C PRO A 62 -0.55 -16.05 -26.03
N GLY A 63 -0.75 -14.91 -25.37
CA GLY A 63 -1.79 -13.94 -25.74
C GLY A 63 -3.21 -14.26 -25.27
N THR A 64 -3.43 -15.39 -24.57
CA THR A 64 -4.76 -15.79 -24.11
C THR A 64 -5.07 -15.26 -22.71
N ILE A 65 -6.27 -14.71 -22.53
CA ILE A 65 -6.81 -14.33 -21.22
C ILE A 65 -8.07 -15.17 -20.95
N LEU A 66 -8.06 -15.95 -19.87
CA LEU A 66 -9.21 -16.75 -19.47
C LEU A 66 -10.12 -15.97 -18.51
N ILE A 67 -11.32 -15.61 -18.97
CA ILE A 67 -12.32 -14.88 -18.18
C ILE A 67 -13.33 -15.84 -17.54
N ARG A 68 -13.63 -15.62 -16.25
CA ARG A 68 -14.66 -16.37 -15.52
C ARG A 68 -16.00 -15.61 -15.52
N PRO A 69 -17.15 -16.31 -15.47
CA PRO A 69 -18.46 -15.66 -15.47
C PRO A 69 -18.64 -14.59 -14.38
N SER A 70 -18.09 -14.81 -13.19
CA SER A 70 -18.15 -13.86 -12.06
C SER A 70 -17.39 -12.56 -12.31
N MET A 71 -16.44 -12.55 -13.24
CA MET A 71 -15.65 -11.37 -13.60
C MET A 71 -16.41 -10.45 -14.56
N ILE A 72 -17.38 -10.97 -15.32
CA ILE A 72 -18.18 -10.20 -16.28
C ILE A 72 -19.18 -9.34 -15.50
N LYS A 73 -19.00 -8.03 -15.49
CA LYS A 73 -19.87 -7.08 -14.79
C LYS A 73 -20.93 -6.49 -15.72
N ILE A 74 -20.59 -6.33 -17.00
CA ILE A 74 -21.50 -5.89 -18.06
C ILE A 74 -21.32 -6.83 -19.25
N LYS A 75 -22.42 -7.42 -19.73
CA LYS A 75 -22.42 -8.26 -20.93
C LYS A 75 -22.53 -7.39 -22.17
N THR A 76 -21.99 -7.88 -23.28
CA THR A 76 -22.18 -7.28 -24.60
C THR A 76 -23.67 -7.17 -24.91
N ASP A 77 -24.09 -6.00 -25.37
CA ASP A 77 -25.43 -5.80 -25.89
C ASP A 77 -25.59 -6.57 -27.22
N PRO A 78 -26.65 -7.39 -27.38
CA PRO A 78 -26.93 -8.07 -28.64
C PRO A 78 -26.95 -7.14 -29.85
N GLU A 79 -27.41 -5.89 -29.72
CA GLU A 79 -27.47 -4.93 -30.83
C GLU A 79 -26.08 -4.41 -31.24
N LEU A 80 -25.12 -4.41 -30.32
CA LEU A 80 -23.73 -3.99 -30.56
C LEU A 80 -22.84 -5.14 -31.06
N SER A 81 -23.35 -6.37 -31.14
CA SER A 81 -22.59 -7.55 -31.58
C SER A 81 -22.11 -7.48 -33.04
N SER A 82 -22.76 -6.66 -33.87
CA SER A 82 -22.45 -6.48 -35.30
C SER A 82 -21.40 -5.39 -35.58
N VAL A 83 -20.97 -4.66 -34.54
CA VAL A 83 -20.10 -3.50 -34.65
C VAL A 83 -18.64 -3.91 -34.48
N GLN A 84 -17.76 -3.45 -35.38
CA GLN A 84 -16.32 -3.70 -35.30
C GLN A 84 -15.70 -2.87 -34.16
N PRO A 85 -15.15 -3.51 -33.10
CA PRO A 85 -14.44 -2.80 -32.04
C PRO A 85 -13.04 -2.41 -32.52
N VAL A 86 -12.46 -1.37 -31.89
CA VAL A 86 -11.10 -0.91 -32.19
C VAL A 86 -10.22 -1.07 -30.97
N ASN A 87 -8.99 -1.55 -31.12
CA ASN A 87 -8.06 -1.65 -30.00
C ASN A 87 -7.56 -0.27 -29.58
N SER A 88 -7.36 -0.05 -28.28
CA SER A 88 -6.84 1.22 -27.76
C SER A 88 -5.49 1.61 -28.38
N SER A 89 -4.65 0.63 -28.72
CA SER A 89 -3.37 0.81 -29.42
C SER A 89 -3.55 1.41 -30.83
N GLU A 90 -4.57 0.98 -31.57
CA GLU A 90 -4.87 1.50 -32.91
C GLU A 90 -5.32 2.96 -32.86
N ILE A 91 -6.04 3.35 -31.81
CA ILE A 91 -6.41 4.75 -31.56
C ILE A 91 -5.18 5.61 -31.30
N VAL A 92 -4.25 5.13 -30.46
CA VAL A 92 -2.99 5.82 -30.17
C VAL A 92 -2.17 5.99 -31.46
N SER A 93 -2.04 4.94 -32.26
CA SER A 93 -1.35 4.95 -33.55
C SER A 93 -1.99 5.90 -34.56
N ALA A 94 -3.32 5.87 -34.71
CA ALA A 94 -4.05 6.78 -35.60
C ALA A 94 -3.90 8.24 -35.16
N ARG A 95 -3.94 8.53 -33.86
CA ARG A 95 -3.72 9.86 -33.29
C ARG A 95 -2.30 10.35 -33.58
N ASN A 96 -1.29 9.52 -33.37
CA ASN A 96 0.12 9.84 -33.69
C ASN A 96 0.31 10.12 -35.19
N ALA A 97 -0.42 9.39 -36.05
CA ALA A 97 -0.44 9.60 -37.49
C ALA A 97 -1.37 10.74 -37.96
N LYS A 98 -2.02 11.49 -37.05
CA LYS A 98 -3.02 12.54 -37.34
C LYS A 98 -4.18 12.08 -38.25
N ARG A 99 -4.57 10.80 -38.19
CA ARG A 99 -5.71 10.25 -38.94
C ARG A 99 -6.96 10.24 -38.05
N ARG A 100 -8.11 10.59 -38.64
CA ARG A 100 -9.42 10.46 -37.96
C ARG A 100 -9.97 9.04 -38.17
N LEU A 101 -10.29 8.36 -37.07
CA LEU A 101 -11.08 7.13 -37.09
C LEU A 101 -12.56 7.53 -37.05
N SER A 102 -13.28 7.35 -38.15
CA SER A 102 -14.74 7.54 -38.21
C SER A 102 -15.44 6.23 -37.82
N GLY A 103 -16.41 6.30 -36.89
CA GLY A 103 -17.28 5.15 -36.57
C GLY A 103 -16.85 4.27 -35.39
N VAL A 104 -15.89 4.69 -34.55
CA VAL A 104 -15.51 3.93 -33.34
C VAL A 104 -16.63 4.01 -32.31
N GLN A 105 -17.34 2.90 -32.09
CA GLN A 105 -18.42 2.79 -31.10
C GLN A 105 -18.02 1.97 -29.86
N SER A 106 -16.93 1.19 -29.93
CA SER A 106 -16.38 0.44 -28.78
C SER A 106 -14.85 0.37 -28.86
N VAL A 107 -14.18 0.50 -27.70
CA VAL A 107 -12.72 0.45 -27.58
C VAL A 107 -12.34 -0.73 -26.70
N ASN A 108 -11.47 -1.60 -27.22
CA ASN A 108 -10.90 -2.69 -26.44
C ASN A 108 -9.71 -2.15 -25.63
N SER A 109 -9.70 -2.39 -24.32
CA SER A 109 -8.60 -2.01 -23.43
C SER A 109 -8.39 -3.02 -22.30
N PHE A 110 -7.13 -3.25 -21.96
CA PHE A 110 -6.72 -3.97 -20.76
C PHE A 110 -6.01 -3.00 -19.82
N GLU A 111 -6.65 -2.67 -18.71
CA GLU A 111 -6.21 -1.63 -17.78
C GLU A 111 -5.71 -2.27 -16.49
N ILE A 112 -4.42 -2.09 -16.21
CA ILE A 112 -3.80 -2.58 -14.97
C ILE A 112 -4.12 -1.61 -13.84
N VAL A 113 -4.58 -2.17 -12.73
CA VAL A 113 -4.99 -1.43 -11.53
C VAL A 113 -3.91 -1.48 -10.47
N SER A 114 -3.46 -2.70 -10.22
CA SER A 114 -2.56 -3.07 -9.14
C SER A 114 -2.00 -4.45 -9.45
N THR A 115 -0.89 -4.78 -8.82
CA THR A 115 -0.17 -6.03 -9.02
C THR A 115 0.22 -6.61 -7.67
N SER A 116 0.44 -7.92 -7.62
CA SER A 116 1.12 -8.56 -6.49
C SER A 116 2.53 -7.99 -6.39
N ASN A 117 2.82 -7.28 -5.32
CA ASN A 117 4.11 -6.67 -5.07
C ASN A 117 4.65 -7.17 -3.74
N ARG A 118 5.95 -6.94 -3.52
CA ARG A 118 6.58 -7.20 -2.22
C ARG A 118 5.76 -6.53 -1.11
N PRO A 119 5.29 -7.29 -0.09
CA PRO A 119 4.56 -6.75 1.03
C PRO A 119 5.36 -5.66 1.72
N ARG A 120 4.67 -4.58 2.07
CA ARG A 120 5.21 -3.55 2.96
C ARG A 120 5.26 -4.08 4.39
N ARG A 121 5.92 -3.32 5.28
CA ARG A 121 5.84 -3.54 6.72
C ARG A 121 4.37 -3.65 7.14
N THR A 122 4.02 -4.73 7.82
CA THR A 122 2.65 -4.99 8.25
C THR A 122 2.36 -4.27 9.55
N LEU A 123 1.20 -3.64 9.61
CA LEU A 123 0.70 -2.92 10.77
C LEU A 123 -0.60 -3.57 11.24
N THR A 124 -0.79 -3.64 12.55
CA THR A 124 -2.06 -4.02 13.15
C THR A 124 -3.14 -2.98 12.87
N SER A 125 -4.39 -3.33 13.20
CA SER A 125 -5.49 -2.39 13.32
C SER A 125 -6.23 -2.64 14.62
N ARG A 126 -7.05 -1.69 15.08
CA ARG A 126 -7.88 -1.89 16.29
C ARG A 126 -8.80 -3.10 16.15
N TYR A 127 -9.36 -3.34 14.95
CA TYR A 127 -10.18 -4.51 14.65
C TYR A 127 -9.39 -5.81 14.82
N LEU A 128 -8.19 -5.88 14.21
CA LEU A 128 -7.34 -7.07 14.30
C LEU A 128 -6.86 -7.32 15.73
N ILE A 129 -6.42 -6.29 16.47
CA ILE A 129 -6.00 -6.42 17.87
C ILE A 129 -7.16 -6.94 18.73
N ALA A 130 -8.36 -6.37 18.57
CA ALA A 130 -9.52 -6.79 19.34
C ALA A 130 -9.88 -8.26 19.06
N LEU A 131 -9.90 -8.69 17.80
CA LEU A 131 -10.20 -10.06 17.41
C LEU A 131 -9.13 -11.05 17.86
N LEU A 132 -7.84 -10.72 17.72
CA LEU A 132 -6.74 -11.56 18.19
C LEU A 132 -6.77 -11.72 19.72
N HIS A 133 -6.99 -10.62 20.45
CA HIS A 133 -7.08 -10.65 21.91
C HIS A 133 -8.30 -11.46 22.39
N HIS A 134 -9.47 -11.28 21.77
CA HIS A 134 -10.64 -12.12 22.02
C HIS A 134 -10.39 -13.59 21.72
N GLY A 135 -9.63 -13.89 20.66
CA GLY A 135 -9.18 -15.25 20.34
C GLY A 135 -8.14 -15.82 21.30
N GLY A 136 -7.73 -15.11 22.35
CA GLY A 136 -6.85 -15.61 23.40
C GLY A 136 -5.39 -15.16 23.31
N VAL A 137 -5.04 -14.28 22.37
CA VAL A 137 -3.69 -13.68 22.34
C VAL A 137 -3.50 -12.80 23.59
N PRO A 138 -2.44 -13.02 24.40
CA PRO A 138 -2.26 -12.33 25.66
C PRO A 138 -2.05 -10.82 25.49
N GLU A 139 -2.46 -10.05 26.49
CA GLU A 139 -2.25 -8.60 26.53
C GLU A 139 -0.77 -8.24 26.45
N GLU A 140 0.07 -9.03 27.12
CA GLU A 140 1.52 -8.84 27.19
C GLU A 140 2.16 -8.82 25.81
N TYR A 141 1.66 -9.64 24.88
CA TYR A 141 2.15 -9.66 23.50
C TYR A 141 1.95 -8.31 22.80
N PHE A 142 0.76 -7.72 22.91
CA PHE A 142 0.49 -6.42 22.28
C PHE A 142 1.24 -5.27 22.96
N MET A 143 1.42 -5.35 24.29
CA MET A 143 2.18 -4.35 25.02
C MET A 143 3.69 -4.42 24.71
N GLU A 144 4.24 -5.62 24.47
CA GLU A 144 5.61 -5.82 23.98
C GLU A 144 5.78 -5.21 22.58
N LEU A 145 4.85 -5.50 21.65
CA LEU A 145 4.87 -4.90 20.31
C LEU A 145 4.79 -3.37 20.36
N LEU A 146 3.92 -2.83 21.23
CA LEU A 146 3.77 -1.40 21.44
C LEU A 146 5.07 -0.77 21.95
N GLN A 147 5.67 -1.36 22.97
CA GLN A 147 6.90 -0.85 23.57
C GLN A 147 8.04 -0.83 22.55
N ASN A 148 8.22 -1.91 21.79
CA ASN A 148 9.21 -1.99 20.71
C ASN A 148 8.97 -0.93 19.62
N ALA A 149 7.70 -0.69 19.25
CA ALA A 149 7.35 0.31 18.26
C ALA A 149 7.62 1.75 18.74
N ILE A 150 7.35 2.03 20.01
CA ILE A 150 7.68 3.31 20.65
C ILE A 150 9.19 3.51 20.67
N GLU A 151 9.95 2.55 21.20
CA GLU A 151 11.41 2.63 21.30
C GLU A 151 12.06 2.83 19.94
N GLY A 152 11.63 2.08 18.92
CA GLY A 152 12.13 2.25 17.55
C GLY A 152 11.87 3.65 17.00
N ALA A 153 10.70 4.24 17.28
CA ALA A 153 10.40 5.61 16.87
C ALA A 153 11.23 6.66 17.63
N GLU A 154 11.56 6.42 18.90
CA GLU A 154 12.38 7.30 19.73
C GLU A 154 13.85 7.27 19.31
N ASN A 155 14.36 6.07 19.08
CA ASN A 155 15.75 5.80 18.71
C ASN A 155 16.05 6.12 17.25
N ALA A 156 15.03 6.27 16.39
CA ALA A 156 15.19 6.56 14.96
C ALA A 156 16.08 7.77 14.63
N ARG A 157 16.34 8.69 15.56
CA ARG A 157 17.24 9.84 15.36
C ARG A 157 18.69 9.61 15.81
N TYR A 158 18.96 8.51 16.51
CA TYR A 158 20.22 8.28 17.22
C TYR A 158 20.81 6.89 16.94
N ASP A 159 19.97 5.91 16.60
CA ASP A 159 20.37 4.57 16.20
C ASP A 159 20.13 4.36 14.70
N TYR A 160 21.17 3.89 14.01
CA TYR A 160 21.15 3.71 12.56
C TYR A 160 20.22 2.61 12.07
N GLU A 161 20.00 1.57 12.89
CA GLU A 161 19.13 0.45 12.55
C GLU A 161 17.67 0.92 12.57
N ASP A 162 17.27 1.61 13.64
CA ASP A 162 15.94 2.19 13.77
C ASP A 162 15.70 3.31 12.75
N ALA A 163 16.72 4.15 12.50
CA ALA A 163 16.69 5.16 11.43
C ALA A 163 16.45 4.53 10.05
N LEU A 164 17.10 3.40 9.76
CA LEU A 164 16.96 2.72 8.47
C LEU A 164 15.59 2.02 8.36
N LYS A 165 15.13 1.37 9.43
CA LYS A 165 13.78 0.74 9.49
C LYS A 165 12.68 1.75 9.23
N ILE A 166 12.74 2.91 9.88
CA ILE A 166 11.75 3.97 9.67
C ILE A 166 11.89 4.58 8.28
N ALA A 167 13.11 4.86 7.80
CA ALA A 167 13.32 5.45 6.48
C ALA A 167 12.79 4.55 5.35
N PHE A 168 12.93 3.23 5.47
CA PHE A 168 12.34 2.28 4.50
C PHE A 168 10.81 2.24 4.58
N SER A 169 10.23 2.39 5.76
CA SER A 169 8.78 2.41 5.94
C SER A 169 8.12 3.64 5.26
N TYR A 170 8.89 4.72 5.07
CA TYR A 170 8.46 5.96 4.41
C TYR A 170 9.16 6.21 3.05
N ALA A 171 9.79 5.18 2.47
CA ALA A 171 10.60 5.29 1.26
C ALA A 171 9.86 5.96 0.08
N ASP A 172 8.60 5.60 -0.15
CA ASP A 172 7.79 6.13 -1.26
C ASP A 172 7.51 7.64 -1.12
N MET A 173 7.49 8.17 0.10
CA MET A 173 7.20 9.59 0.31
C MET A 173 8.37 10.50 -0.09
N GLU A 174 9.58 9.95 -0.26
CA GLU A 174 10.80 10.75 -0.39
C GLU A 174 11.77 10.31 -1.48
N ASP A 175 11.37 9.43 -2.41
CA ASP A 175 12.30 8.74 -3.34
C ASP A 175 13.46 8.06 -2.57
N SER A 176 13.13 7.50 -1.40
CA SER A 176 14.07 6.82 -0.51
C SER A 176 15.29 7.65 -0.09
N MET A 177 15.27 8.99 -0.22
CA MET A 177 16.46 9.83 0.02
C MET A 177 17.05 9.65 1.42
N SER A 178 16.21 9.65 2.47
CA SER A 178 16.65 9.42 3.84
C SER A 178 17.35 8.06 4.01
N ALA A 179 16.82 7.00 3.39
CA ALA A 179 17.46 5.67 3.42
C ALA A 179 18.79 5.67 2.64
N ARG A 180 18.87 6.35 1.50
CA ARG A 180 20.11 6.51 0.72
C ARG A 180 21.18 7.25 1.52
N MET A 181 20.82 8.31 2.23
CA MET A 181 21.76 9.07 3.07
C MET A 181 22.37 8.16 4.15
N ILE A 182 21.52 7.42 4.86
CA ILE A 182 21.92 6.46 5.90
C ILE A 182 22.86 5.38 5.32
N LEU A 183 22.49 4.75 4.21
CA LEU A 183 23.27 3.70 3.55
C LEU A 183 24.62 4.21 2.99
N SER A 184 24.68 5.50 2.64
CA SER A 184 25.90 6.17 2.21
C SER A 184 26.84 6.47 3.38
N GLY A 185 26.37 6.30 4.61
CA GLY A 185 27.12 6.58 5.84
C GLY A 185 27.07 8.05 6.27
N ILE A 186 26.13 8.84 5.73
CA ILE A 186 25.90 10.21 6.21
C ILE A 186 25.47 10.15 7.69
N PRO A 187 26.04 11.00 8.58
CA PRO A 187 25.69 11.03 10.00
C PRO A 187 24.20 11.32 10.23
N LEU A 188 23.61 10.71 11.26
CA LEU A 188 22.19 10.95 11.62
C LEU A 188 21.96 12.38 12.13
N GLU A 189 23.02 13.02 12.61
CA GLU A 189 23.07 14.41 13.05
C GLU A 189 23.04 15.40 11.89
N GLU A 190 23.13 14.92 10.64
CA GLU A 190 22.95 15.77 9.46
C GLU A 190 21.57 16.45 9.54
N THR A 191 21.57 17.78 9.46
CA THR A 191 20.42 18.66 9.71
C THR A 191 19.15 18.23 8.96
N TYR A 192 19.24 17.93 7.66
CA TYR A 192 18.09 17.54 6.87
C TYR A 192 17.62 16.13 7.25
N LEU A 193 18.54 15.17 7.34
CA LEU A 193 18.23 13.80 7.73
C LEU A 193 17.55 13.75 9.11
N GLN A 194 18.10 14.46 10.09
CA GLN A 194 17.54 14.53 11.44
C GLN A 194 16.12 15.12 11.44
N SER A 195 15.88 16.16 10.63
CA SER A 195 14.54 16.74 10.43
C SER A 195 13.56 15.74 9.82
N ARG A 196 13.99 14.95 8.83
CA ARG A 196 13.17 13.91 8.19
C ARG A 196 12.87 12.77 9.15
N LEU A 197 13.87 12.25 9.86
CA LEU A 197 13.70 11.21 10.88
C LEU A 197 12.75 11.67 11.99
N ALA A 198 12.87 12.93 12.45
CA ALA A 198 11.93 13.52 13.42
C ALA A 198 10.50 13.64 12.87
N PHE A 199 10.33 13.92 11.57
CA PHE A 199 9.02 13.92 10.93
C PHE A 199 8.44 12.50 10.86
N MET A 200 9.21 11.51 10.40
CA MET A 200 8.78 10.12 10.29
C MET A 200 8.43 9.53 11.67
N ALA A 201 9.26 9.77 12.69
CA ALA A 201 9.00 9.35 14.07
C ALA A 201 7.70 9.95 14.64
N ARG A 202 7.34 11.18 14.24
CA ARG A 202 6.03 11.76 14.58
C ARG A 202 4.87 11.08 13.85
N GLN A 203 5.06 10.65 12.60
CA GLN A 203 4.03 9.89 11.88
C GLN A 203 3.83 8.50 12.48
N GLU A 204 4.91 7.79 12.83
CA GLU A 204 4.84 6.51 13.52
C GLU A 204 4.06 6.63 14.82
N ARG A 205 4.38 7.61 15.68
CA ARG A 205 3.64 7.85 16.93
C ARG A 205 2.14 8.10 16.72
N LYS A 206 1.79 8.89 15.70
CA LYS A 206 0.38 9.10 15.33
C LYS A 206 -0.30 7.80 14.88
N GLY A 207 0.42 6.95 14.14
CA GLY A 207 -0.06 5.63 13.75
C GLY A 207 -0.27 4.70 14.94
N ILE A 208 0.69 4.66 15.87
CA ILE A 208 0.63 3.85 17.10
C ILE A 208 -0.61 4.22 17.93
N LYS A 209 -0.91 5.51 18.11
CA LYS A 209 -2.14 5.98 18.76
C LYS A 209 -3.42 5.47 18.10
N GLN A 210 -3.38 5.21 16.80
CA GLN A 210 -4.49 4.65 16.03
C GLN A 210 -4.55 3.12 16.06
N GLY A 211 -3.69 2.45 16.85
CA GLY A 211 -3.59 0.99 16.90
C GLY A 211 -2.85 0.39 15.71
N LYS A 212 -2.06 1.19 14.97
CA LYS A 212 -1.19 0.72 13.88
C LYS A 212 0.19 0.40 14.44
N ILE A 213 0.30 -0.76 15.05
CA ILE A 213 1.53 -1.25 15.66
C ILE A 213 2.20 -2.19 14.65
N PRO A 214 3.50 -2.00 14.36
CA PRO A 214 4.30 -2.95 13.60
C PRO A 214 4.23 -4.37 14.17
N ILE A 215 4.06 -5.34 13.28
CA ILE A 215 4.04 -6.76 13.64
C ILE A 215 4.83 -7.57 12.61
N ASP A 216 5.76 -8.37 13.10
CA ASP A 216 6.65 -9.19 12.29
C ASP A 216 6.02 -10.52 11.90
N GLU A 217 6.58 -11.15 10.86
CA GLU A 217 6.10 -12.43 10.30
C GLU A 217 4.63 -12.39 9.86
N CYS A 218 4.20 -11.20 9.44
CA CYS A 218 2.87 -10.93 8.94
C CYS A 218 2.97 -10.19 7.60
N TYR A 219 2.06 -10.48 6.67
CA TYR A 219 2.09 -9.95 5.31
C TYR A 219 0.69 -9.66 4.81
N TYR A 220 0.52 -8.60 4.01
CA TYR A 220 -0.67 -8.44 3.18
C TYR A 220 -0.38 -8.95 1.76
N LEU A 221 -1.10 -9.99 1.35
CA LEU A 221 -0.93 -10.66 0.07
C LEU A 221 -2.22 -10.64 -0.73
N MET A 222 -2.14 -10.42 -2.03
CA MET A 222 -3.30 -10.52 -2.92
C MET A 222 -3.72 -11.99 -3.00
N GLY A 223 -5.02 -12.26 -2.88
CA GLY A 223 -5.57 -13.62 -2.93
C GLY A 223 -6.13 -13.99 -4.29
N THR A 224 -5.93 -15.25 -4.68
CA THR A 224 -6.65 -15.88 -5.80
C THR A 224 -6.83 -17.38 -5.56
N THR A 225 -7.43 -18.10 -6.50
CA THR A 225 -7.60 -19.55 -6.42
C THR A 225 -6.36 -20.31 -6.90
N ASP A 226 -6.09 -21.47 -6.31
CA ASP A 226 -5.09 -22.43 -6.77
C ASP A 226 -5.43 -22.93 -8.20
N PRO A 227 -4.55 -22.68 -9.20
CA PRO A 227 -4.78 -23.10 -10.58
C PRO A 227 -4.64 -24.62 -10.76
N THR A 228 -4.01 -25.33 -9.83
CA THR A 228 -3.78 -26.77 -9.91
C THR A 228 -4.96 -27.59 -9.39
N GLY A 229 -5.81 -26.98 -8.54
CA GLY A 229 -6.92 -27.65 -7.87
C GLY A 229 -6.49 -28.74 -6.88
N THR A 230 -5.25 -28.67 -6.37
CA THR A 230 -4.67 -29.70 -5.50
C THR A 230 -4.83 -29.39 -4.01
N LEU A 231 -5.01 -28.12 -3.64
CA LEU A 231 -5.23 -27.72 -2.25
C LEU A 231 -6.55 -28.27 -1.70
N ARG A 232 -6.47 -28.83 -0.48
CA ARG A 232 -7.65 -29.27 0.30
C ARG A 232 -8.38 -28.08 0.93
N PRO A 233 -9.62 -28.26 1.42
CA PRO A 233 -10.44 -27.13 1.89
C PRO A 233 -9.82 -26.23 2.96
N ASN A 234 -8.92 -26.75 3.81
CA ASN A 234 -8.25 -25.99 4.88
C ASN A 234 -6.77 -25.69 4.56
N GLU A 235 -6.34 -25.89 3.32
CA GLU A 235 -4.97 -25.65 2.87
C GLU A 235 -4.90 -24.41 1.98
N VAL A 236 -3.82 -23.65 2.12
CA VAL A 236 -3.49 -22.50 1.27
C VAL A 236 -2.07 -22.63 0.76
N CYS A 237 -1.74 -22.04 -0.39
CA CYS A 237 -0.35 -21.88 -0.82
C CYS A 237 0.06 -20.42 -0.70
N VAL A 238 1.07 -20.13 0.12
CA VAL A 238 1.53 -18.75 0.36
C VAL A 238 2.92 -18.60 -0.26
N ILE A 239 3.07 -17.70 -1.23
CA ILE A 239 4.31 -17.48 -1.97
C ILE A 239 4.92 -16.15 -1.53
N LEU A 240 6.11 -16.21 -0.91
CA LEU A 240 6.90 -15.06 -0.48
C LEU A 240 8.21 -14.98 -1.26
N GLU A 241 9.06 -14.00 -0.93
CA GLU A 241 10.38 -13.80 -1.56
C GLU A 241 11.23 -15.08 -1.58
N LYS A 242 11.29 -15.78 -0.43
CA LYS A 242 12.11 -16.99 -0.26
C LYS A 242 11.43 -18.27 -0.80
N GLY A 243 10.28 -18.14 -1.47
CA GLY A 243 9.49 -19.26 -1.99
C GLY A 243 8.20 -19.52 -1.21
N GLN A 244 7.68 -20.73 -1.35
CA GLN A 244 6.43 -21.16 -0.72
C GLN A 244 6.61 -21.40 0.79
N LEU A 245 5.72 -20.84 1.60
CA LEU A 245 5.65 -21.08 3.03
C LEU A 245 5.08 -22.48 3.32
N SER A 246 5.42 -23.06 4.47
CA SER A 246 4.87 -24.33 4.94
C SER A 246 4.62 -24.29 6.44
N GLY A 247 3.55 -24.94 6.90
CA GLY A 247 3.14 -24.97 8.30
C GLY A 247 1.81 -24.26 8.53
N ASP A 248 1.44 -24.08 9.78
CA ASP A 248 0.18 -23.41 10.12
C ASP A 248 0.32 -21.89 9.98
N VAL A 249 -0.74 -21.23 9.54
CA VAL A 249 -0.81 -19.78 9.32
C VAL A 249 -2.17 -19.25 9.76
N LEU A 250 -2.18 -17.99 10.22
CA LEU A 250 -3.41 -17.23 10.38
C LEU A 250 -3.69 -16.47 9.09
N VAL A 251 -4.95 -16.46 8.65
CA VAL A 251 -5.40 -15.69 7.48
C VAL A 251 -6.62 -14.85 7.86
N TYR A 252 -6.62 -13.58 7.46
CA TYR A 252 -7.66 -12.61 7.77
C TYR A 252 -7.83 -11.61 6.63
N LYS A 253 -9.07 -11.26 6.27
CA LYS A 253 -9.35 -10.16 5.34
C LYS A 253 -9.72 -8.91 6.12
N HIS A 254 -8.97 -7.83 5.93
CA HIS A 254 -9.23 -6.56 6.59
C HIS A 254 -10.22 -5.68 5.79
N PRO A 255 -11.18 -4.99 6.43
CA PRO A 255 -11.65 -5.18 7.81
C PRO A 255 -12.69 -6.31 7.91
N GLY A 256 -12.36 -7.36 8.65
CA GLY A 256 -13.30 -8.33 9.21
C GLY A 256 -13.61 -8.00 10.66
N LEU A 257 -14.84 -8.27 11.07
CA LEU A 257 -15.45 -7.90 12.35
C LEU A 257 -16.03 -9.10 13.11
N HIS A 258 -16.25 -10.25 12.45
CA HIS A 258 -16.72 -11.46 13.11
C HIS A 258 -15.60 -12.13 13.90
N PHE A 259 -15.94 -12.77 15.02
CA PHE A 259 -14.99 -13.52 15.84
C PHE A 259 -14.27 -14.63 15.07
N GLY A 260 -14.95 -15.20 14.07
CA GLY A 260 -14.43 -16.24 13.18
C GLY A 260 -13.83 -15.75 11.86
N ASP A 261 -13.61 -14.45 11.66
CA ASP A 261 -13.00 -13.96 10.40
C ASP A 261 -11.48 -14.22 10.30
N ILE A 262 -10.83 -14.61 11.41
CA ILE A 262 -9.43 -15.02 11.40
C ILE A 262 -9.41 -16.55 11.40
N HIS A 263 -8.86 -17.12 10.33
CA HIS A 263 -8.80 -18.55 10.12
C HIS A 263 -7.41 -19.08 10.45
N VAL A 264 -7.35 -20.24 11.12
CA VAL A 264 -6.13 -21.06 11.21
C VAL A 264 -6.13 -22.03 10.03
N LEU A 265 -5.19 -21.87 9.10
CA LEU A 265 -5.09 -22.66 7.87
C LEU A 265 -3.70 -23.28 7.75
N LYS A 266 -3.57 -24.28 6.86
CA LYS A 266 -2.29 -24.93 6.61
C LYS A 266 -1.65 -24.44 5.31
N ALA A 267 -0.56 -23.69 5.41
CA ALA A 267 0.30 -23.37 4.28
C ALA A 267 0.95 -24.66 3.76
N THR A 268 0.63 -25.01 2.51
CA THR A 268 1.01 -26.27 1.87
C THR A 268 1.79 -26.01 0.60
N TYR A 269 2.90 -26.72 0.44
CA TYR A 269 3.73 -26.65 -0.74
C TYR A 269 3.07 -27.37 -1.91
N ILE A 270 2.86 -26.66 -3.02
CA ILE A 270 2.40 -27.22 -4.30
C ILE A 270 3.62 -27.52 -5.16
N ARG A 271 3.82 -28.81 -5.46
CA ARG A 271 4.90 -29.27 -6.34
C ARG A 271 4.68 -28.78 -7.76
N ASP A 272 5.77 -28.38 -8.41
CA ASP A 272 5.83 -27.94 -9.81
C ASP A 272 4.97 -26.71 -10.16
N LEU A 273 4.33 -26.03 -9.19
CA LEU A 273 3.55 -24.81 -9.39
C LEU A 273 4.35 -23.72 -10.13
N GLU A 274 5.57 -23.43 -9.67
CA GLU A 274 6.42 -22.41 -10.28
C GLU A 274 6.90 -22.80 -11.69
N LYS A 275 7.10 -24.09 -11.92
CA LYS A 275 7.61 -24.60 -13.19
C LYS A 275 6.51 -24.61 -14.26
N ASP A 276 5.36 -25.17 -13.90
CA ASP A 276 4.33 -25.58 -14.85
C ASP A 276 3.16 -24.57 -14.94
N TYR A 277 2.99 -23.69 -13.94
CA TYR A 277 1.89 -22.73 -13.89
C TYR A 277 2.39 -21.29 -13.81
N VAL A 278 2.91 -20.86 -12.67
CA VAL A 278 2.98 -19.43 -12.33
C VAL A 278 4.34 -18.78 -12.54
N GLY A 279 5.35 -19.55 -12.95
CA GLY A 279 6.72 -19.05 -13.02
C GLY A 279 7.34 -18.81 -11.65
N TYR A 280 8.45 -18.06 -11.63
CA TYR A 280 9.13 -17.67 -10.39
C TYR A 280 8.56 -16.39 -9.77
N SER A 281 7.40 -15.93 -10.24
CA SER A 281 6.71 -14.76 -9.69
C SER A 281 6.33 -14.98 -8.22
N LYS A 282 6.34 -13.91 -7.43
CA LYS A 282 6.22 -13.97 -5.96
C LYS A 282 5.03 -13.15 -5.45
N TYR A 283 4.74 -13.31 -4.16
CA TYR A 283 3.86 -12.44 -3.35
C TYR A 283 2.35 -12.61 -3.55
N ALA A 284 1.82 -13.80 -3.31
CA ALA A 284 0.38 -14.02 -3.22
C ALA A 284 0.01 -15.17 -2.28
N ILE A 285 -1.28 -15.29 -2.02
CA ILE A 285 -1.90 -16.44 -1.37
C ILE A 285 -2.89 -17.09 -2.35
N LEU A 286 -2.78 -18.42 -2.50
CA LEU A 286 -3.66 -19.24 -3.32
C LEU A 286 -4.58 -20.04 -2.41
N PHE A 287 -5.88 -19.95 -2.69
CA PHE A 287 -6.95 -20.60 -1.95
C PHE A 287 -7.45 -21.85 -2.67
N PRO A 288 -7.95 -22.86 -1.95
CA PRO A 288 -8.46 -24.07 -2.55
C PRO A 288 -9.73 -23.77 -3.34
N THR A 289 -9.93 -24.50 -4.43
CA THR A 289 -11.19 -24.53 -5.19
C THR A 289 -12.13 -25.65 -4.72
N SER A 290 -11.77 -26.31 -3.61
CA SER A 290 -12.51 -27.39 -2.97
C SER A 290 -13.14 -26.91 -1.65
N GLY A 291 -14.15 -27.62 -1.16
CA GLY A 291 -14.88 -27.25 0.07
C GLY A 291 -16.37 -27.00 -0.18
N GLN A 292 -17.15 -26.89 0.89
CA GLN A 292 -18.58 -26.56 0.81
C GLN A 292 -18.83 -25.08 0.54
N ARG A 293 -17.91 -24.22 1.03
CA ARG A 293 -17.94 -22.77 0.92
C ARG A 293 -16.51 -22.28 0.68
N SER A 294 -16.37 -21.16 -0.03
CA SER A 294 -15.07 -20.54 -0.28
C SER A 294 -14.51 -19.95 1.02
N LEU A 295 -13.23 -20.20 1.31
CA LEU A 295 -12.54 -19.59 2.45
C LEU A 295 -12.56 -18.05 2.41
N ALA A 296 -12.52 -17.45 1.22
CA ALA A 296 -12.65 -16.00 1.09
C ALA A 296 -14.02 -15.51 1.54
N ASP A 297 -15.08 -16.23 1.19
CA ASP A 297 -16.45 -15.86 1.56
C ASP A 297 -16.69 -15.98 3.07
N GLU A 298 -16.02 -16.94 3.72
CA GLU A 298 -16.02 -17.11 5.17
C GLU A 298 -15.33 -15.95 5.91
N MET A 299 -14.36 -15.29 5.28
CA MET A 299 -13.60 -14.16 5.86
C MET A 299 -14.16 -12.82 5.37
N ALA A 300 -15.10 -12.25 6.13
CA ALA A 300 -15.68 -10.94 5.87
C ALA A 300 -16.24 -10.76 4.44
N ASN A 301 -16.95 -11.79 3.95
CA ASN A 301 -17.64 -11.82 2.65
C ASN A 301 -16.72 -11.39 1.49
N SER A 302 -15.49 -11.88 1.49
CA SER A 302 -14.42 -11.50 0.54
C SER A 302 -14.50 -12.30 -0.75
N ASP A 303 -13.88 -11.79 -1.82
CA ASP A 303 -13.73 -12.47 -3.10
C ASP A 303 -12.31 -12.33 -3.67
N PHE A 304 -12.08 -12.84 -4.88
CA PHE A 304 -10.77 -12.82 -5.53
C PHE A 304 -10.64 -11.75 -6.62
N ASP A 305 -11.38 -10.63 -6.50
CA ASP A 305 -11.36 -9.54 -7.49
C ASP A 305 -10.26 -8.47 -7.26
N GLY A 306 -9.41 -8.72 -6.26
CA GLY A 306 -8.25 -7.92 -5.87
C GLY A 306 -8.07 -7.79 -4.37
N ASP A 307 -8.81 -8.56 -3.56
CA ASP A 307 -8.73 -8.50 -2.11
C ASP A 307 -7.34 -8.92 -1.58
N MET A 308 -6.94 -8.23 -0.51
CA MET A 308 -5.69 -8.44 0.19
C MET A 308 -5.96 -9.13 1.52
N TYR A 309 -5.23 -10.20 1.78
CA TYR A 309 -5.32 -11.00 3.00
C TYR A 309 -4.10 -10.75 3.87
N TRP A 310 -4.35 -10.45 5.14
CA TRP A 310 -3.34 -10.53 6.17
C TRP A 310 -3.04 -12.02 6.43
N VAL A 311 -1.78 -12.41 6.27
CA VAL A 311 -1.28 -13.76 6.51
C VAL A 311 -0.19 -13.66 7.56
N SER A 312 -0.30 -14.45 8.63
CA SER A 312 0.70 -14.49 9.69
C SER A 312 1.21 -15.91 9.91
N ASN A 313 2.52 -16.04 9.95
CA ASN A 313 3.20 -17.25 10.39
C ASN A 313 3.92 -17.04 11.74
N ASN A 314 3.50 -16.02 12.49
CA ASN A 314 4.09 -15.63 13.76
C ASN A 314 3.82 -16.71 14.83
N PRO A 315 4.87 -17.34 15.41
CA PRO A 315 4.71 -18.43 16.36
C PRO A 315 3.90 -18.06 17.60
N LYS A 316 4.10 -16.85 18.17
CA LYS A 316 3.36 -16.40 19.36
C LYS A 316 1.86 -16.25 19.07
N LEU A 317 1.51 -15.81 17.87
CA LEU A 317 0.10 -15.72 17.46
C LEU A 317 -0.51 -17.11 17.25
N LEU A 318 0.20 -18.01 16.58
CA LEU A 318 -0.26 -19.39 16.33
C LEU A 318 -0.40 -20.21 17.62
N GLU A 319 0.46 -19.95 18.61
CA GLU A 319 0.42 -20.61 19.91
C GLU A 319 -0.81 -20.21 20.73
N HIS A 320 -1.18 -18.93 20.71
CA HIS A 320 -2.21 -18.40 21.60
C HIS A 320 -3.59 -18.24 20.96
N TYR A 321 -3.66 -17.98 19.66
CA TYR A 321 -4.92 -17.72 18.98
C TYR A 321 -5.78 -18.98 18.83
N LYS A 322 -7.03 -18.88 19.26
CA LYS A 322 -8.05 -19.92 19.13
C LYS A 322 -9.13 -19.44 18.15
N PRO A 323 -9.33 -20.16 17.04
CA PRO A 323 -10.34 -19.77 16.05
C PRO A 323 -11.75 -19.92 16.63
N SER A 324 -12.65 -19.04 16.19
CA SER A 324 -14.09 -19.19 16.39
C SER A 324 -14.75 -19.76 15.13
N GLU A 325 -16.02 -20.15 15.23
CA GLU A 325 -16.78 -20.59 14.08
C GLU A 325 -16.85 -19.50 12.99
N PRO A 326 -16.62 -19.84 11.71
CA PRO A 326 -16.68 -18.88 10.61
C PRO A 326 -18.00 -18.11 10.57
N TRP A 327 -17.95 -16.89 10.06
CA TRP A 327 -19.15 -16.06 9.94
C TRP A 327 -20.18 -16.74 9.04
N VAL A 328 -21.39 -16.98 9.55
CA VAL A 328 -22.54 -17.39 8.76
C VAL A 328 -23.59 -16.30 8.85
N GLN A 329 -24.10 -15.88 7.70
CA GLN A 329 -25.14 -14.87 7.61
C GLN A 329 -26.38 -15.29 8.42
N THR A 330 -26.72 -14.54 9.48
CA THR A 330 -27.90 -14.83 10.31
C THR A 330 -29.14 -14.09 9.83
N ILE A 331 -28.97 -12.88 9.30
CA ILE A 331 -30.05 -12.03 8.82
C ILE A 331 -30.17 -12.18 7.29
N THR A 332 -31.32 -12.61 6.78
CA THR A 332 -31.57 -12.57 5.32
C THR A 332 -32.22 -11.23 4.95
N PRO A 333 -31.57 -10.38 4.13
CA PRO A 333 -32.19 -9.13 3.70
C PRO A 333 -33.39 -9.43 2.78
N LYS A 334 -34.45 -8.64 2.93
CA LYS A 334 -35.57 -8.67 1.98
C LYS A 334 -35.04 -8.18 0.63
N LYS A 335 -34.96 -9.09 -0.34
CA LYS A 335 -34.63 -8.74 -1.73
C LYS A 335 -35.70 -7.77 -2.24
N THR A 336 -35.28 -6.58 -2.64
CA THR A 336 -36.14 -5.69 -3.43
C THR A 336 -36.06 -6.15 -4.88
N ASN A 337 -37.20 -6.26 -5.56
CA ASN A 337 -37.20 -6.45 -7.01
C ASN A 337 -36.65 -5.17 -7.63
N GLN A 338 -35.49 -5.26 -8.26
CA GLN A 338 -34.86 -4.14 -8.95
C GLN A 338 -35.10 -4.29 -10.44
N MET A 339 -35.54 -3.19 -11.05
CA MET A 339 -35.59 -3.06 -12.50
C MET A 339 -34.18 -2.77 -13.00
N GLY A 340 -33.74 -3.49 -14.02
CA GLY A 340 -32.51 -3.21 -14.74
C GLY A 340 -32.65 -1.96 -15.61
N PRO A 341 -31.54 -1.39 -16.09
CA PRO A 341 -31.57 -0.26 -17.02
C PRO A 341 -32.40 -0.52 -18.29
N GLN A 342 -32.43 -1.78 -18.75
CA GLN A 342 -33.17 -2.23 -19.94
C GLN A 342 -34.70 -2.26 -19.72
N ASP A 343 -35.15 -2.30 -18.46
CA ASP A 343 -36.58 -2.31 -18.12
C ASP A 343 -37.18 -0.89 -18.08
N ILE A 344 -36.37 0.13 -18.37
CA ILE A 344 -36.70 1.55 -18.20
C ILE A 344 -36.55 2.27 -19.55
N ASP A 345 -37.56 3.04 -19.92
CA ASP A 345 -37.51 3.93 -21.08
C ASP A 345 -36.34 4.92 -21.00
N GLU A 346 -35.63 5.12 -22.11
CA GLU A 346 -34.39 5.91 -22.18
C GLU A 346 -34.55 7.34 -21.60
N SER A 347 -35.68 8.00 -21.89
CA SER A 347 -35.96 9.36 -21.42
C SER A 347 -36.16 9.44 -19.90
N LYS A 348 -36.58 8.34 -19.28
CA LYS A 348 -36.72 8.21 -17.82
C LYS A 348 -35.43 7.70 -17.17
N LEU A 349 -34.68 6.86 -17.89
CA LEU A 349 -33.42 6.28 -17.40
C LEU A 349 -32.41 7.37 -17.06
N GLU A 350 -32.21 8.34 -17.95
CA GLU A 350 -31.31 9.47 -17.69
C GLU A 350 -31.68 10.19 -16.39
N ARG A 351 -32.95 10.56 -16.22
CA ARG A 351 -33.44 11.23 -15.00
C ARG A 351 -33.24 10.38 -13.75
N LEU A 352 -33.48 9.08 -13.82
CA LEU A 352 -33.29 8.16 -12.69
C LEU A 352 -31.81 8.02 -12.32
N LEU A 353 -30.91 7.92 -13.31
CA LEU A 353 -29.46 7.87 -13.08
C LEU A 353 -28.97 9.17 -12.43
N PHE A 354 -29.40 10.33 -12.92
CA PHE A 354 -29.09 11.61 -12.26
C PHE A 354 -29.63 11.68 -10.84
N HIS A 355 -30.86 11.22 -10.61
CA HIS A 355 -31.44 11.20 -9.27
C HIS A 355 -30.66 10.28 -8.30
N GLU A 356 -30.31 9.07 -8.73
CA GLU A 356 -29.50 8.16 -7.92
C GLU A 356 -28.08 8.69 -7.68
N PHE A 357 -27.47 9.37 -8.66
CA PHE A 357 -26.21 10.09 -8.46
C PHE A 357 -26.34 11.17 -7.38
N LEU A 358 -27.35 12.04 -7.47
CA LEU A 358 -27.58 13.11 -6.48
C LEU A 358 -27.80 12.52 -5.08
N LYS A 359 -28.61 11.47 -4.98
CA LYS A 359 -28.87 10.77 -3.72
C LYS A 359 -27.61 10.12 -3.14
N ALA A 360 -26.80 9.44 -3.95
CA ALA A 360 -25.53 8.87 -3.50
C ALA A 360 -24.54 9.95 -3.05
N ARG A 361 -24.50 11.09 -3.75
CA ARG A 361 -23.56 12.19 -3.48
C ARG A 361 -23.95 13.04 -2.27
N PHE A 362 -25.24 13.34 -2.11
CA PHE A 362 -25.76 14.32 -1.15
C PHE A 362 -26.56 13.70 0.00
N THR A 363 -26.94 12.42 -0.09
CA THR A 363 -27.65 11.70 0.96
C THR A 363 -27.03 10.31 1.19
N PRO A 364 -25.71 10.23 1.46
CA PRO A 364 -25.05 8.95 1.64
C PRO A 364 -25.59 8.21 2.86
N SER A 365 -25.64 6.89 2.77
CA SER A 365 -25.90 6.05 3.93
C SER A 365 -24.66 6.01 4.83
N TYR A 366 -24.88 6.22 6.12
CA TYR A 366 -23.84 6.07 7.15
C TYR A 366 -23.96 4.74 7.91
N ALA A 367 -24.70 3.77 7.36
CA ALA A 367 -24.93 2.49 8.03
C ALA A 367 -23.61 1.73 8.25
N LEU A 368 -22.74 1.69 7.23
CA LEU A 368 -21.44 1.01 7.30
C LEU A 368 -20.56 1.57 8.42
N SER A 369 -20.35 2.89 8.44
CA SER A 369 -19.51 3.54 9.44
C SER A 369 -20.12 3.47 10.84
N LYS A 370 -21.44 3.63 10.97
CA LYS A 370 -22.13 3.49 12.26
C LYS A 370 -22.07 2.06 12.79
N ALA A 371 -22.19 1.05 11.92
CA ALA A 371 -22.07 -0.34 12.33
C ALA A 371 -20.65 -0.64 12.84
N ALA A 372 -19.62 -0.21 12.11
CA ALA A 372 -18.23 -0.39 12.51
C ALA A 372 -17.87 0.35 13.81
N ASP A 373 -18.34 1.60 13.99
CA ASP A 373 -18.13 2.37 15.21
C ASP A 373 -18.84 1.70 16.40
N SER A 374 -20.13 1.35 16.26
CA SER A 374 -20.88 0.63 17.30
C SER A 374 -20.23 -0.71 17.64
N TRP A 375 -19.81 -1.48 16.63
CA TRP A 375 -19.12 -2.75 16.81
C TRP A 375 -17.88 -2.56 17.68
N LEU A 376 -17.05 -1.57 17.37
CA LEU A 376 -15.81 -1.33 18.11
C LEU A 376 -16.07 -0.96 19.57
N VAL A 377 -17.14 -0.21 19.84
CA VAL A 377 -17.56 0.11 21.22
C VAL A 377 -18.06 -1.13 21.97
N PHE A 378 -18.85 -2.00 21.34
CA PHE A 378 -19.32 -3.22 22.00
C PHE A 378 -18.20 -4.23 22.20
N MET A 379 -17.30 -4.35 21.23
CA MET A 379 -16.11 -5.17 21.33
C MET A 379 -15.19 -4.68 22.45
N ASP A 380 -14.96 -3.37 22.55
CA ASP A 380 -14.20 -2.79 23.65
C ASP A 380 -14.78 -3.12 25.03
N ARG A 381 -16.12 -3.03 25.16
CA ARG A 381 -16.82 -3.41 26.40
C ARG A 381 -16.70 -4.91 26.70
N LEU A 382 -16.80 -5.76 25.68
CA LEU A 382 -16.61 -7.21 25.82
C LEU A 382 -15.19 -7.53 26.33
N LEU A 383 -14.19 -6.75 25.91
CA LEU A 383 -12.80 -6.87 26.33
C LEU A 383 -12.49 -6.16 27.68
N THR A 384 -13.48 -5.52 28.32
CA THR A 384 -13.29 -4.69 29.52
C THR A 384 -13.94 -5.33 30.75
N CYS A 385 -13.13 -5.82 31.70
CA CYS A 385 -13.55 -6.35 33.03
C CYS A 385 -14.60 -7.48 32.99
N PRO A 386 -14.78 -8.27 34.07
CA PRO A 386 -15.75 -9.36 34.05
C PRO A 386 -17.18 -8.81 33.99
N LEU A 387 -17.85 -9.04 32.87
CA LEU A 387 -19.29 -8.88 32.73
C LEU A 387 -19.99 -10.08 33.38
N ASP A 388 -21.24 -9.91 33.83
CA ASP A 388 -22.06 -11.08 34.12
C ASP A 388 -22.40 -11.81 32.81
N GLU A 389 -22.67 -13.12 32.90
CA GLU A 389 -22.94 -13.97 31.73
C GLU A 389 -24.11 -13.46 30.87
N GLY A 390 -25.10 -12.79 31.49
CA GLY A 390 -26.26 -12.23 30.78
C GLY A 390 -25.89 -10.99 29.95
N GLU A 391 -25.11 -10.08 30.52
CA GLU A 391 -24.59 -8.91 29.82
C GLU A 391 -23.63 -9.29 28.70
N GLU A 392 -22.73 -10.24 28.94
CA GLU A 392 -21.78 -10.72 27.93
C GLU A 392 -22.52 -11.26 26.70
N LYS A 393 -23.48 -12.16 26.93
CA LYS A 393 -24.30 -12.74 25.87
C LYS A 393 -25.09 -11.68 25.10
N LEU A 394 -25.67 -10.71 25.79
CA LEU A 394 -26.38 -9.60 25.16
C LEU A 394 -25.46 -8.75 24.26
N ILE A 395 -24.22 -8.51 24.69
CA ILE A 395 -23.23 -7.78 23.90
C ILE A 395 -22.81 -8.59 22.67
N GLN A 396 -22.53 -9.88 22.82
CA GLN A 396 -22.20 -10.77 21.71
C GLN A 396 -23.33 -10.83 20.66
N ASP A 397 -24.59 -10.94 21.09
CA ASP A 397 -25.75 -10.90 20.19
C ASP A 397 -25.83 -9.59 19.39
N LYS A 398 -25.49 -8.46 20.03
CA LYS A 398 -25.43 -7.16 19.34
C LYS A 398 -24.28 -7.09 18.36
N ILE A 399 -23.12 -7.62 18.73
CA ILE A 399 -21.94 -7.71 17.85
C ILE A 399 -22.27 -8.49 16.59
N ILE A 400 -22.85 -9.69 16.72
CA ILE A 400 -23.21 -10.55 15.57
C ILE A 400 -24.20 -9.82 14.63
N LYS A 401 -25.22 -9.17 15.18
CA LYS A 401 -26.17 -8.36 14.37
C LYS A 401 -25.48 -7.20 13.67
N LEU A 402 -24.54 -6.54 14.33
CA LEU A 402 -23.77 -5.44 13.73
C LEU A 402 -22.85 -5.91 12.60
N VAL A 403 -22.25 -7.09 12.75
CA VAL A 403 -21.43 -7.74 11.70
C VAL A 403 -22.27 -7.99 10.44
N ASP A 404 -23.45 -8.61 10.58
CA ASP A 404 -24.35 -8.85 9.45
C ASP A 404 -24.75 -7.54 8.75
N LEU A 405 -25.13 -6.53 9.53
CA LEU A 405 -25.49 -5.21 8.98
C LEU A 405 -24.30 -4.52 8.31
N TYR A 406 -23.08 -4.70 8.83
CA TYR A 406 -21.86 -4.15 8.24
C TYR A 406 -21.57 -4.79 6.88
N TYR A 407 -21.60 -6.12 6.77
CA TYR A 407 -21.38 -6.82 5.51
C TYR A 407 -22.48 -6.53 4.48
N PHE A 408 -23.74 -6.40 4.89
CA PHE A 408 -24.77 -5.93 3.95
C PHE A 408 -24.57 -4.49 3.51
N ALA A 409 -24.09 -3.61 4.39
CA ALA A 409 -23.83 -2.24 4.03
C ALA A 409 -22.66 -2.09 3.04
N LEU A 410 -21.71 -3.04 3.02
CA LEU A 410 -20.62 -3.09 2.02
C LEU A 410 -21.16 -3.34 0.60
N ASP A 411 -22.10 -4.29 0.46
CA ASP A 411 -22.66 -4.65 -0.85
C ASP A 411 -23.92 -3.86 -1.23
N ALA A 412 -24.50 -3.11 -0.30
CA ALA A 412 -25.66 -2.26 -0.51
C ALA A 412 -25.60 -1.36 -1.77
N PRO A 413 -24.45 -0.73 -2.12
CA PRO A 413 -24.34 0.05 -3.35
C PRO A 413 -24.49 -0.79 -4.63
N LYS A 414 -24.06 -2.05 -4.61
CA LYS A 414 -24.15 -2.98 -5.76
C LYS A 414 -25.55 -3.58 -5.86
N THR A 415 -26.16 -3.86 -4.72
CA THR A 415 -27.45 -4.57 -4.65
C THR A 415 -28.63 -3.62 -4.45
N GLY A 416 -28.44 -2.30 -4.47
CA GLY A 416 -29.47 -1.26 -4.23
C GLY A 416 -30.23 -1.35 -2.90
N ASN A 417 -29.73 -2.14 -1.94
CA ASN A 417 -30.42 -2.37 -0.67
C ASN A 417 -30.19 -1.20 0.30
N LYS A 418 -31.23 -0.80 1.04
CA LYS A 418 -31.09 0.17 2.12
C LYS A 418 -30.85 -0.54 3.44
N VAL A 419 -29.70 -0.30 4.04
CA VAL A 419 -29.35 -0.81 5.38
C VAL A 419 -29.54 0.29 6.41
N ASN A 420 -30.24 -0.02 7.50
CA ASN A 420 -30.45 0.89 8.61
C ASN A 420 -30.05 0.20 9.91
N ILE A 421 -29.31 0.92 10.75
CA ILE A 421 -28.90 0.43 12.08
C ILE A 421 -30.01 0.76 13.09
N GLY A 422 -30.52 -0.27 13.77
CA GLY A 422 -31.53 -0.16 14.84
C GLY A 422 -31.07 0.75 15.98
N SER A 423 -32.02 1.33 16.72
CA SER A 423 -31.70 2.22 17.85
C SER A 423 -31.03 1.50 19.02
N ASP A 424 -31.34 0.22 19.20
CA ASP A 424 -30.78 -0.70 20.21
C ASP A 424 -29.31 -1.07 19.98
N LEU A 425 -28.85 -0.94 18.72
CA LEU A 425 -27.47 -1.19 18.28
C LEU A 425 -26.62 0.09 18.20
N LYS A 426 -27.21 1.27 18.42
CA LYS A 426 -26.50 2.55 18.41
C LYS A 426 -25.90 2.83 19.78
N VAL A 427 -24.66 3.33 19.77
CA VAL A 427 -23.93 3.73 20.98
C VAL A 427 -23.86 5.25 21.10
N ASN A 428 -23.97 5.75 22.34
CA ASN A 428 -23.98 7.18 22.66
C ASN A 428 -22.73 7.64 23.46
N LYS A 429 -21.95 6.68 23.97
CA LYS A 429 -20.65 6.91 24.63
C LYS A 429 -19.61 6.04 23.95
N TYR A 430 -18.44 6.61 23.70
CA TYR A 430 -17.36 5.97 22.96
C TYR A 430 -16.13 5.80 23.86
N PRO A 431 -15.29 4.79 23.67
CA PRO A 431 -14.04 4.71 24.41
C PRO A 431 -13.11 5.88 24.02
N HIS A 432 -12.35 6.37 25.00
CA HIS A 432 -11.48 7.55 24.87
C HIS A 432 -10.51 7.47 23.69
N PHE A 433 -10.01 6.28 23.32
CA PHE A 433 -9.13 6.09 22.16
C PHE A 433 -9.78 6.44 20.81
N MET A 434 -11.11 6.55 20.73
CA MET A 434 -11.82 7.01 19.53
C MET A 434 -11.89 8.54 19.39
N GLY A 435 -11.41 9.30 20.38
CA GLY A 435 -11.30 10.77 20.29
C GLY A 435 -12.64 11.51 20.14
N ARG A 436 -13.73 10.94 20.66
CA ARG A 436 -15.08 11.56 20.64
C ARG A 436 -15.31 12.35 21.93
N SER A 437 -16.13 13.42 21.86
CA SER A 437 -16.44 14.29 23.00
C SER A 437 -17.16 13.56 24.14
N SER A 438 -18.18 12.75 23.81
CA SER A 438 -18.86 11.87 24.77
C SER A 438 -18.10 10.56 24.88
N SER A 439 -17.21 10.45 25.87
CA SER A 439 -16.35 9.27 26.04
C SER A 439 -16.27 8.69 27.45
N TYR A 440 -15.84 7.43 27.52
CA TYR A 440 -15.45 6.73 28.76
C TYR A 440 -14.00 6.27 28.66
N HIS A 441 -13.33 6.15 29.81
CA HIS A 441 -11.99 5.58 29.88
C HIS A 441 -12.10 4.05 29.80
N SER A 442 -11.40 3.46 28.84
CA SER A 442 -11.46 2.02 28.54
C SER A 442 -10.25 1.35 29.14
N THR A 443 -10.46 0.25 29.85
CA THR A 443 -9.38 -0.56 30.43
C THR A 443 -9.07 -1.80 29.59
N SER A 444 -9.67 -1.92 28.39
CA SER A 444 -9.33 -2.96 27.43
C SER A 444 -7.91 -2.78 26.90
N ILE A 445 -7.41 -3.77 26.16
CA ILE A 445 -6.13 -3.68 25.46
C ILE A 445 -6.04 -2.47 24.51
N LEU A 446 -7.14 -2.07 23.87
CA LEU A 446 -7.16 -0.91 22.98
C LEU A 446 -7.00 0.41 23.75
N GLY A 447 -7.63 0.50 24.93
CA GLY A 447 -7.46 1.63 25.85
C GLY A 447 -6.04 1.74 26.36
N LYS A 448 -5.49 0.64 26.88
CA LYS A 448 -4.11 0.57 27.40
C LYS A 448 -3.06 0.96 26.35
N ILE A 449 -3.23 0.48 25.10
CA ILE A 449 -2.35 0.86 23.99
C ILE A 449 -2.41 2.38 23.74
N TYR A 450 -3.61 2.95 23.74
CA TYR A 450 -3.81 4.37 23.48
C TYR A 450 -3.18 5.22 24.59
N ASP A 451 -3.46 4.91 25.86
CA ASP A 451 -2.93 5.66 27.01
C ASP A 451 -1.40 5.67 27.00
N LYS A 452 -0.78 4.49 26.86
CA LYS A 452 0.68 4.37 26.77
C LYS A 452 1.27 5.17 25.61
N ALA A 453 0.60 5.20 24.46
CA ALA A 453 1.03 5.99 23.31
C ALA A 453 0.84 7.51 23.51
N VAL A 454 -0.15 7.94 24.29
CA VAL A 454 -0.36 9.36 24.64
C VAL A 454 0.68 9.83 25.65
N ASP A 455 0.96 9.03 26.68
CA ASP A 455 1.91 9.36 27.74
C ASP A 455 3.32 9.65 27.21
N VAL A 456 3.75 8.91 26.18
CA VAL A 456 5.06 9.14 25.55
C VAL A 456 5.08 10.41 24.70
N GLU A 457 3.98 10.76 24.03
CA GLU A 457 3.94 11.96 23.21
C GLU A 457 4.00 13.23 24.07
N SER A 458 3.35 13.25 25.24
CA SER A 458 3.36 14.39 26.16
C SER A 458 4.74 14.65 26.76
N LEU A 459 5.52 13.61 27.07
CA LEU A 459 6.90 13.75 27.56
C LEU A 459 7.86 14.36 26.52
N GLN A 460 7.51 14.30 25.24
CA GLN A 460 8.39 14.71 24.14
C GLN A 460 8.06 16.07 23.53
N SER A 461 6.84 16.60 23.69
CA SER A 461 6.49 17.95 23.23
C SER A 461 7.38 19.03 23.85
N ASP A 462 7.99 18.72 25.00
CA ASP A 462 8.71 19.67 25.83
C ASP A 462 10.23 19.73 25.55
N ASN A 463 10.78 18.85 24.68
CA ASN A 463 12.24 18.57 24.64
C ASN A 463 12.96 18.76 23.28
N VAL A 464 12.36 19.37 22.25
CA VAL A 464 13.06 19.57 20.96
C VAL A 464 13.52 21.01 20.80
N GLN A 465 14.68 21.33 21.37
CA GLN A 465 15.43 22.51 20.93
C GLN A 465 15.82 22.34 19.45
N PRO A 466 15.68 23.36 18.60
CA PRO A 466 16.10 23.26 17.20
C PRO A 466 17.61 23.05 17.16
N ALA A 467 18.03 21.90 16.59
CA ALA A 467 19.44 21.60 16.38
C ALA A 467 20.08 22.73 15.55
N GLU A 468 21.28 23.15 15.94
CA GLU A 468 22.07 24.11 15.19
C GLU A 468 22.37 23.54 13.80
N ILE A 469 22.12 24.34 12.75
CA ILE A 469 22.30 23.89 11.36
C ILE A 469 23.80 23.74 11.08
N SER A 470 24.24 22.49 10.99
CA SER A 470 25.63 22.11 10.77
C SER A 470 25.90 21.71 9.33
N PHE A 471 27.14 21.92 8.88
CA PHE A 471 27.62 21.55 7.56
C PHE A 471 28.45 20.28 7.65
N LEU A 472 28.32 19.40 6.65
CA LEU A 472 29.26 18.30 6.48
C LEU A 472 30.59 18.81 5.89
N PRO A 473 31.74 18.62 6.56
CA PRO A 473 33.03 19.19 6.14
C PRO A 473 33.39 18.88 4.68
N CYS A 474 33.22 17.62 4.26
CA CYS A 474 33.53 17.18 2.91
C CYS A 474 32.76 17.92 1.79
N PHE A 475 31.58 18.47 2.08
CA PHE A 475 30.82 19.28 1.13
C PHE A 475 31.13 20.77 1.27
N ALA A 476 31.36 21.25 2.49
CA ALA A 476 31.64 22.66 2.77
C ALA A 476 33.04 23.11 2.32
N GLU A 477 34.03 22.23 2.40
CA GLU A 477 35.43 22.52 2.09
C GLU A 477 35.75 22.38 0.60
N ARG A 478 34.81 21.86 -0.22
CA ARG A 478 35.04 21.71 -1.65
C ARG A 478 35.10 23.06 -2.34
N GLU A 479 36.25 23.38 -2.91
CA GLU A 479 36.43 24.56 -3.73
C GLU A 479 35.64 24.46 -5.03
N ALA A 480 35.07 25.59 -5.45
CA ALA A 480 34.33 25.70 -6.70
C ALA A 480 34.58 27.07 -7.34
N PRO A 481 34.66 27.15 -8.68
CA PRO A 481 34.79 28.41 -9.39
C PRO A 481 33.69 29.41 -9.01
N PRO A 482 34.01 30.71 -8.83
CA PRO A 482 33.02 31.75 -8.50
C PRO A 482 31.85 31.81 -9.49
N THR A 483 32.11 31.52 -10.77
CA THR A 483 31.09 31.46 -11.83
C THR A 483 30.02 30.42 -11.54
N ILE A 484 30.40 29.23 -11.06
CA ILE A 484 29.44 28.16 -10.73
C ILE A 484 28.60 28.57 -9.51
N LYS A 485 29.25 29.16 -8.49
CA LYS A 485 28.54 29.68 -7.30
C LYS A 485 27.50 30.73 -7.69
N HIS A 486 27.85 31.65 -8.58
CA HIS A 486 26.93 32.68 -9.05
C HIS A 486 25.73 32.11 -9.82
N ILE A 487 25.96 31.15 -10.72
CA ILE A 487 24.89 30.48 -11.48
C ILE A 487 23.90 29.79 -10.54
N TRP A 488 24.40 29.00 -9.58
CA TRP A 488 23.53 28.28 -8.65
C TRP A 488 22.86 29.18 -7.62
N GLN A 489 23.46 30.32 -7.26
CA GLN A 489 22.82 31.34 -6.44
C GLN A 489 21.57 31.89 -7.15
N GLN A 490 21.70 32.30 -8.42
CA GLN A 490 20.55 32.79 -9.20
C GLN A 490 19.47 31.73 -9.34
N ARG A 491 19.84 30.50 -9.72
CA ARG A 491 18.90 29.37 -9.83
C ARG A 491 18.18 29.07 -8.51
N TYR A 492 18.87 29.17 -7.38
CA TYR A 492 18.24 28.95 -6.08
C TYR A 492 17.27 30.08 -5.71
N GLU A 493 17.58 31.33 -6.06
CA GLU A 493 16.65 32.46 -5.89
C GLU A 493 15.40 32.31 -6.77
N GLU A 494 15.56 31.87 -8.02
CA GLU A 494 14.44 31.49 -8.90
C GLU A 494 13.59 30.38 -8.27
N TYR A 495 14.23 29.33 -7.74
CA TYR A 495 13.52 28.27 -7.02
C TYR A 495 12.73 28.81 -5.82
N LEU A 496 13.29 29.73 -5.04
CA LEU A 496 12.60 30.32 -3.89
C LEU A 496 11.39 31.16 -4.33
N ALA A 497 11.48 31.85 -5.46
CA ALA A 497 10.34 32.58 -6.02
C ALA A 497 9.25 31.62 -6.53
N ASP A 498 9.63 30.62 -7.33
CA ASP A 498 8.73 29.61 -7.89
C ASP A 498 8.02 28.82 -6.77
N SER A 499 8.77 28.33 -5.79
CA SER A 499 8.23 27.57 -4.66
C SER A 499 7.26 28.37 -3.80
N LYS A 500 7.50 29.68 -3.61
CA LYS A 500 6.58 30.56 -2.89
C LYS A 500 5.21 30.67 -3.59
N LEU A 501 5.18 30.68 -4.92
CA LEU A 501 3.94 30.66 -5.70
C LEU A 501 3.18 29.34 -5.50
N LEU A 502 3.90 28.21 -5.48
CA LEU A 502 3.31 26.89 -5.29
C LEU A 502 2.72 26.68 -3.88
N CYS A 503 3.28 27.34 -2.86
CA CYS A 503 2.75 27.28 -1.49
C CYS A 503 1.30 27.79 -1.37
N GLY A 504 0.85 28.66 -2.28
CA GLY A 504 -0.52 29.17 -2.32
C GLY A 504 -1.57 28.21 -2.87
N ILE A 505 -1.17 27.02 -3.36
CA ILE A 505 -2.09 26.02 -3.91
C ILE A 505 -2.77 25.25 -2.77
N ASN A 506 -4.10 25.33 -2.74
CA ASN A 506 -4.93 24.66 -1.73
C ASN A 506 -5.00 23.15 -1.93
N ASP A 507 -5.03 22.69 -3.20
CA ASP A 507 -5.06 21.28 -3.51
C ASP A 507 -3.69 20.62 -3.23
N LYS A 508 -3.69 19.62 -2.34
CA LYS A 508 -2.44 19.01 -1.84
C LYS A 508 -1.77 18.15 -2.90
N GLU A 509 -2.55 17.41 -3.69
CA GLU A 509 -2.02 16.47 -4.69
C GLU A 509 -1.42 17.24 -5.86
N GLN A 510 -2.16 18.20 -6.40
CA GLN A 510 -1.70 19.12 -7.43
C GLN A 510 -0.45 19.89 -6.97
N LYS A 511 -0.42 20.35 -5.72
CA LYS A 511 0.76 21.02 -5.17
C LYS A 511 1.97 20.10 -5.14
N ASN A 512 1.82 18.86 -4.68
CA ASN A 512 2.91 17.88 -4.65
C ASN A 512 3.47 17.61 -6.06
N THR A 513 2.59 17.36 -7.04
CA THR A 513 3.00 17.15 -8.44
C THR A 513 3.78 18.34 -8.99
N LYS A 514 3.32 19.57 -8.75
CA LYS A 514 4.04 20.77 -9.20
C LYS A 514 5.38 20.97 -8.52
N PHE A 515 5.52 20.58 -7.25
CA PHE A 515 6.82 20.58 -6.57
C PHE A 515 7.75 19.52 -7.16
N GLU A 516 7.25 18.34 -7.51
CA GLU A 516 8.02 17.31 -8.21
C GLU A 516 8.54 17.81 -9.57
N GLU A 517 7.66 18.38 -10.40
CA GLU A 517 8.05 19.02 -11.67
C GLU A 517 9.10 20.12 -11.47
N LEU A 518 8.97 20.92 -10.40
CA LEU A 518 9.94 21.95 -10.07
C LEU A 518 11.30 21.35 -9.70
N TYR A 519 11.36 20.28 -8.90
CA TYR A 519 12.62 19.60 -8.59
C TYR A 519 13.22 18.96 -9.83
N GLU A 520 12.43 18.32 -10.69
CA GLU A 520 12.89 17.73 -11.95
C GLU A 520 13.53 18.77 -12.88
N LYS A 521 12.95 19.98 -12.98
CA LYS A 521 13.58 21.11 -13.71
C LYS A 521 15.01 21.35 -13.25
N TYR A 522 15.24 21.42 -11.93
CA TYR A 522 16.59 21.68 -11.39
C TYR A 522 17.51 20.46 -11.43
N LYS A 523 16.98 19.24 -11.34
CA LYS A 523 17.75 18.01 -11.59
C LYS A 523 18.27 17.97 -13.02
N HIS A 524 17.43 18.28 -14.00
CA HIS A 524 17.85 18.39 -15.41
C HIS A 524 18.91 19.46 -15.61
N MET A 525 18.84 20.60 -14.90
CA MET A 525 19.89 21.62 -14.97
C MET A 525 21.24 21.15 -14.38
N LEU A 526 21.22 20.29 -13.36
CA LEU A 526 22.42 19.75 -12.71
C LEU A 526 23.00 18.54 -13.48
N TYR A 527 22.16 17.56 -13.84
CA TYR A 527 22.59 16.27 -14.37
C TYR A 527 22.53 16.17 -15.90
N TYR A 528 21.85 17.10 -16.57
CA TYR A 528 21.43 16.94 -17.98
C TYR A 528 20.62 15.65 -18.23
N ALA A 529 20.00 15.14 -17.17
CA ALA A 529 19.20 13.93 -17.11
C ALA A 529 18.20 14.04 -15.95
N PRO A 530 17.15 13.21 -15.92
CA PRO A 530 16.23 13.16 -14.78
C PRO A 530 16.94 12.76 -13.47
N GLU A 531 17.93 11.88 -13.56
CA GLU A 531 18.64 11.36 -12.38
C GLU A 531 20.15 11.30 -12.58
N PHE A 532 20.87 11.32 -11.46
CA PHE A 532 22.35 11.29 -11.44
C PHE A 532 22.91 10.07 -12.16
N GLU A 533 22.33 8.87 -11.95
CA GLU A 533 22.83 7.63 -12.55
C GLU A 533 22.74 7.61 -14.09
N GLN A 534 21.99 8.54 -14.69
CA GLN A 534 21.79 8.68 -16.14
C GLN A 534 22.60 9.83 -16.74
N THR A 535 23.39 10.54 -15.92
CA THR A 535 24.16 11.70 -16.40
C THR A 535 25.25 11.27 -17.37
N ALA A 536 25.38 11.99 -18.49
CA ALA A 536 26.52 11.88 -19.40
C ALA A 536 27.65 12.86 -19.03
N ARG A 537 27.47 13.67 -17.98
CA ARG A 537 28.46 14.65 -17.53
C ARG A 537 29.63 13.97 -16.80
N VAL A 538 30.76 14.65 -16.76
CA VAL A 538 31.91 14.21 -15.95
C VAL A 538 31.51 14.24 -14.46
N PRO A 539 31.62 13.12 -13.71
CA PRO A 539 31.13 13.04 -12.33
C PRO A 539 31.71 14.12 -11.41
N ASP A 540 32.98 14.47 -11.57
CA ASP A 540 33.64 15.46 -10.72
C ASP A 540 33.05 16.87 -10.85
N GLU A 541 32.63 17.26 -12.06
CA GLU A 541 31.93 18.53 -12.29
C GLU A 541 30.57 18.53 -11.58
N VAL A 542 29.82 17.44 -11.71
CA VAL A 542 28.51 17.27 -11.06
C VAL A 542 28.65 17.31 -9.55
N PHE A 543 29.67 16.65 -8.98
CA PHE A 543 29.92 16.69 -7.54
C PHE A 543 30.32 18.09 -7.06
N THR A 544 31.08 18.84 -7.86
CA THR A 544 31.43 20.23 -7.55
C THR A 544 30.18 21.10 -7.47
N GLU A 545 29.32 21.04 -8.49
CA GLU A 545 28.05 21.76 -8.51
C GLU A 545 27.10 21.33 -7.38
N ALA A 546 27.01 20.03 -7.11
CA ALA A 546 26.21 19.49 -6.01
C ALA A 546 26.66 20.03 -4.64
N CYS A 547 27.98 20.12 -4.40
CA CYS A 547 28.52 20.72 -3.18
C CYS A 547 28.24 22.23 -3.11
N VAL A 548 28.30 22.95 -4.23
CA VAL A 548 27.89 24.37 -4.28
C VAL A 548 26.42 24.53 -3.89
N ILE A 549 25.52 23.71 -4.45
CA ILE A 549 24.10 23.74 -4.07
C ILE A 549 23.94 23.50 -2.57
N TYR A 550 24.61 22.48 -2.02
CA TYR A 550 24.59 22.19 -0.59
C TYR A 550 25.03 23.41 0.25
N GLN A 551 26.17 24.01 -0.08
CA GLN A 551 26.72 25.19 0.62
C GLN A 551 25.71 26.35 0.63
N LEU A 552 25.21 26.77 -0.54
CA LEU A 552 24.31 27.92 -0.68
C LEU A 552 22.99 27.71 0.07
N VAL A 553 22.41 26.50 -0.06
CA VAL A 553 21.16 26.15 0.61
C VAL A 553 21.33 26.14 2.13
N TYR A 554 22.41 25.55 2.63
CA TYR A 554 22.66 25.44 4.08
C TYR A 554 23.00 26.78 4.70
N GLU A 555 23.73 27.65 4.01
CA GLU A 555 23.98 29.02 4.45
C GLU A 555 22.67 29.78 4.61
N LYS A 556 21.79 29.70 3.61
CA LYS A 556 20.46 30.33 3.66
C LYS A 556 19.59 29.74 4.76
N ALA A 557 19.58 28.41 4.90
CA ALA A 557 18.80 27.70 5.93
C ALA A 557 19.27 28.09 7.35
N ARG A 558 20.59 28.21 7.56
CA ARG A 558 21.20 28.70 8.80
C ARG A 558 20.78 30.12 9.12
N SER A 559 20.84 31.04 8.14
CA SER A 559 20.37 32.42 8.32
C SER A 559 18.88 32.50 8.66
N ALA A 560 18.06 31.62 8.09
CA ALA A 560 16.62 31.55 8.34
C ALA A 560 16.23 30.70 9.58
N LYS A 561 17.19 30.02 10.23
CA LYS A 561 16.96 29.03 11.29
C LYS A 561 15.90 27.97 10.93
N ALA A 562 15.90 27.52 9.68
CA ALA A 562 14.86 26.66 9.13
C ALA A 562 15.45 25.41 8.46
N ALA A 563 15.64 24.34 9.25
CA ALA A 563 16.20 23.06 8.78
C ALA A 563 15.43 22.42 7.62
N THR A 564 14.11 22.64 7.54
CA THR A 564 13.28 22.16 6.42
C THR A 564 13.66 22.79 5.09
N SER A 565 14.33 23.96 5.10
CA SER A 565 14.81 24.64 3.89
C SER A 565 16.00 23.93 3.24
N CYS A 566 16.66 23.00 3.96
CA CYS A 566 17.71 22.16 3.40
C CYS A 566 17.20 21.16 2.34
N CYS A 567 15.86 21.04 2.18
CA CYS A 567 15.25 20.07 1.28
C CYS A 567 15.70 20.22 -0.18
N PHE A 568 15.94 21.43 -0.67
CA PHE A 568 16.31 21.66 -2.07
C PHE A 568 17.63 20.95 -2.42
N ALA A 569 18.63 21.06 -1.56
CA ALA A 569 19.93 20.41 -1.75
C ALA A 569 19.77 18.88 -1.90
N TRP A 570 18.98 18.26 -1.02
CA TRP A 570 18.82 16.80 -1.03
C TRP A 570 17.84 16.31 -2.10
N LYS A 571 16.82 17.10 -2.47
CA LYS A 571 15.88 16.74 -3.54
C LYS A 571 16.47 16.89 -4.94
N VAL A 572 17.37 17.84 -5.14
CA VAL A 572 18.02 18.08 -6.43
C VAL A 572 19.38 17.38 -6.52
N ALA A 573 20.27 17.64 -5.58
CA ALA A 573 21.67 17.19 -5.61
C ALA A 573 21.93 15.93 -4.75
N GLY A 574 20.93 15.43 -4.03
CA GLY A 574 21.12 14.40 -2.99
C GLY A 574 21.77 13.10 -3.47
N ARG A 575 21.47 12.63 -4.69
CA ARG A 575 22.10 11.43 -5.25
C ARG A 575 23.58 11.61 -5.50
N ALA A 576 23.97 12.73 -6.14
CA ALA A 576 25.37 13.07 -6.35
C ALA A 576 26.11 13.30 -5.02
N LEU A 577 25.48 13.97 -4.04
CA LEU A 577 26.05 14.19 -2.71
C LEU A 577 26.31 12.87 -1.97
N CYS A 578 25.34 11.94 -1.98
CA CYS A 578 25.49 10.61 -1.40
C CYS A 578 26.67 9.85 -2.05
N HIS A 579 26.73 9.84 -3.38
CA HIS A 579 27.80 9.13 -4.09
C HIS A 579 29.18 9.75 -3.81
N PHE A 580 29.28 11.08 -3.85
CA PHE A 580 30.50 11.79 -3.49
C PHE A 580 30.97 11.50 -2.06
N TYR A 581 30.03 11.46 -1.10
CA TYR A 581 30.33 11.13 0.29
C TYR A 581 30.91 9.72 0.43
N VAL A 582 30.35 8.74 -0.29
CA VAL A 582 30.86 7.37 -0.30
C VAL A 582 32.27 7.31 -0.90
N LEU A 583 32.52 7.98 -2.02
CA LEU A 583 33.85 8.01 -2.65
C LEU A 583 34.91 8.59 -1.71
N LYS A 584 34.60 9.67 -0.99
CA LYS A 584 35.53 10.30 -0.04
C LYS A 584 35.84 9.43 1.17
N ASN A 585 34.89 8.60 1.64
CA ASN A 585 35.02 7.87 2.90
C ASN A 585 35.25 6.35 2.76
N ALA A 586 34.97 5.75 1.60
CA ALA A 586 35.01 4.29 1.39
C ALA A 586 35.78 3.84 0.12
N GLY A 587 36.24 4.76 -0.72
CA GLY A 587 36.98 4.47 -1.97
C GLY A 587 36.08 4.10 -3.17
N ASP A 588 36.70 3.94 -4.35
CA ASP A 588 36.04 3.93 -5.67
C ASP A 588 35.08 2.76 -5.95
N THR A 589 35.05 1.71 -5.13
CA THR A 589 34.29 0.47 -5.40
C THR A 589 33.01 0.27 -4.57
N ALA A 590 32.61 1.25 -3.74
CA ALA A 590 31.50 1.08 -2.81
C ALA A 590 30.20 1.77 -3.29
N LEU A 591 29.09 1.02 -3.40
CA LEU A 591 27.72 1.57 -3.56
C LEU A 591 27.04 1.88 -2.20
N CYS A 592 27.64 1.43 -1.10
CA CYS A 592 27.22 1.64 0.29
C CYS A 592 28.48 1.59 1.17
N SER A 593 28.51 2.32 2.28
CA SER A 593 29.69 2.33 3.16
C SER A 593 29.97 0.93 3.74
N LEU A 594 31.11 0.32 3.37
CA LEU A 594 31.53 -1.00 3.85
C LEU A 594 31.71 -1.02 5.38
N ALA A 595 32.12 0.10 5.97
CA ALA A 595 32.21 0.26 7.42
C ALA A 595 30.82 0.22 8.08
N PHE A 596 29.82 0.79 7.42
CA PHE A 596 28.42 0.77 7.87
C PHE A 596 27.80 -0.62 7.80
N ILE A 597 27.97 -1.32 6.67
CA ILE A 597 27.50 -2.72 6.48
C ILE A 597 28.09 -3.63 7.56
N ARG A 598 29.39 -3.48 7.89
CA ARG A 598 30.04 -4.24 8.97
C ARG A 598 29.49 -3.92 10.36
N LYS A 599 28.99 -2.70 10.58
CA LYS A 599 28.38 -2.27 11.85
C LYS A 599 26.98 -2.86 12.04
N ILE A 600 26.20 -2.96 10.96
CA ILE A 600 24.90 -3.64 10.96
C ILE A 600 25.07 -5.17 11.14
N ILE A 601 25.92 -5.80 10.33
CA ILE A 601 26.10 -7.27 10.34
C ILE A 601 26.69 -7.80 11.66
N LYS A 602 27.46 -7.00 12.41
CA LYS A 602 28.01 -7.41 13.71
C LYS A 602 26.96 -7.46 14.83
N LYS A 603 25.82 -6.78 14.68
CA LYS A 603 24.76 -6.72 15.71
C LYS A 603 23.82 -7.93 15.61
N ASP A 604 23.52 -8.43 14.41
CA ASP A 604 22.73 -9.65 14.14
C ASP A 604 23.38 -10.98 14.58
N ARG A 605 24.63 -10.95 15.09
CA ARG A 605 25.34 -12.13 15.59
C ARG A 605 25.45 -12.19 17.12
N ARG A 606 24.69 -11.37 17.86
CA ARG A 606 24.64 -11.39 19.32
C ARG A 606 23.28 -11.77 19.84
#